data_AF-A0A924DRM3-F1
#
_entry.id   AF-A0A924DRM3-F1
#
_cell.length_a   1.000
_cell.length_b   1.000
_cell.length_c   1.000
_cell.angle_alpha   90.00
_cell.angle_beta   90.00
_cell.angle_gamma   90.00
#
_symmetry.space_group_name_H-M   'P 1'
#
loop_
_entity.id
_entity.type
_entity.pdbx_description
1 polymer ?
#
loop_
_entity_poly.entity_id
_entity_poly.type
_entity_poly.pdbx_seq_one_letter_code
_entity_poly.pdbx_strand_id
1 'polypeptide(L)'
;MRSFIITFSLLLGVAHAGDRTDAYNLICKPMTFELERNDCISKIRNYSHFDNRALGICKAVTFDSNKISCLGIIGDKAYEVWDMDTCVNEPFESRKLDCLQEFGTIYTPDRHSCVPRDEAITQLSYSLKDLRAGNLGSTDQRLSKLLEKFTDCNR
;
A
#
# COMPACT_ATOMS: atom_id res chain seq x y z
N MET A 1 -5.56 27.36 -46.55
CA MET A 1 -4.77 26.90 -45.39
C MET A 1 -5.74 26.47 -44.31
N ARG A 2 -5.81 25.17 -44.00
CA ARG A 2 -6.74 24.61 -43.00
C ARG A 2 -5.99 24.45 -41.68
N SER A 3 -6.32 25.28 -40.68
CA SER A 3 -5.80 25.13 -39.32
C SER A 3 -6.56 24.03 -38.61
N PHE A 4 -5.86 22.94 -38.30
CA PHE A 4 -6.32 21.91 -37.37
C PHE A 4 -6.02 22.38 -35.94
N ILE A 5 -7.07 22.67 -35.17
CA ILE A 5 -6.97 22.92 -33.73
C ILE A 5 -6.90 21.54 -33.07
N ILE A 6 -5.73 21.17 -32.55
CA ILE A 6 -5.53 19.97 -31.74
C ILE A 6 -6.03 20.30 -30.33
N THR A 7 -7.24 19.86 -30.01
CA THR A 7 -7.77 19.88 -28.64
C THR A 7 -7.03 18.83 -27.82
N PHE A 8 -6.10 19.31 -26.99
CA PHE A 8 -5.35 18.52 -26.03
C PHE A 8 -6.26 18.15 -24.85
N SER A 9 -6.89 16.98 -24.92
CA SER A 9 -7.71 16.45 -23.83
C SER A 9 -6.83 16.14 -22.61
N LEU A 10 -6.96 16.95 -21.55
CA LEU A 10 -6.43 16.70 -20.22
C LEU A 10 -7.07 15.44 -19.63
N LEU A 11 -6.42 14.29 -19.80
CA LEU A 11 -6.67 13.09 -19.00
C LEU A 11 -5.95 13.25 -17.66
N LEU A 12 -6.57 13.97 -16.72
CA LEU A 12 -6.13 13.99 -15.32
C LEU A 12 -6.58 12.69 -14.65
N GLY A 13 -5.63 12.03 -14.00
CA GLY A 13 -5.69 10.66 -13.49
C GLY A 13 -6.89 10.33 -12.63
N VAL A 14 -7.61 9.28 -13.02
CA VAL A 14 -8.59 8.56 -12.20
C VAL A 14 -7.89 7.28 -11.73
N ALA A 15 -7.14 7.35 -10.64
CA ALA A 15 -6.48 6.17 -10.07
C ALA A 15 -6.61 6.02 -8.53
N HIS A 16 -7.41 6.86 -7.86
CA HIS A 16 -7.49 6.86 -6.38
C HIS A 16 -8.88 6.54 -5.80
N ALA A 17 -9.74 5.87 -6.58
CA ALA A 17 -11.08 5.47 -6.12
C ALA A 17 -11.13 4.05 -5.50
N GLY A 18 -10.08 3.24 -5.68
CA GLY A 18 -10.04 1.84 -5.22
C GLY A 18 -9.98 1.72 -3.71
N ASP A 19 -8.98 2.35 -3.08
CA ASP A 19 -8.63 2.10 -1.66
C ASP A 19 -9.75 2.45 -0.67
N ARG A 20 -10.45 3.58 -0.90
CA ARG A 20 -11.60 3.96 -0.07
C ARG A 20 -12.78 3.01 -0.25
N THR A 21 -12.98 2.51 -1.46
CA THR A 21 -14.05 1.56 -1.78
C THR A 21 -13.78 0.23 -1.10
N ASP A 22 -12.53 -0.21 -1.07
CA ASP A 22 -12.11 -1.43 -0.37
C ASP A 22 -12.26 -1.28 1.14
N ALA A 23 -11.81 -0.16 1.72
CA ALA A 23 -12.03 0.14 3.14
C ALA A 23 -13.53 0.14 3.50
N TYR A 24 -14.38 0.77 2.69
CA TYR A 24 -15.83 0.75 2.88
C TYR A 24 -16.39 -0.67 2.83
N ASN A 25 -16.07 -1.44 1.79
CA ASN A 25 -16.64 -2.77 1.57
C ASN A 25 -16.20 -3.78 2.62
N LEU A 26 -14.94 -3.71 3.06
CA LEU A 26 -14.37 -4.65 4.01
C LEU A 26 -14.74 -4.34 5.46
N ILE A 27 -14.89 -3.06 5.82
CA ILE A 27 -15.02 -2.63 7.21
C ILE A 27 -16.36 -1.94 7.50
N CYS A 28 -16.71 -0.88 6.76
CA CYS A 28 -17.91 -0.11 7.09
C CYS A 28 -19.21 -0.86 6.72
N LYS A 29 -19.26 -1.46 5.52
CA LYS A 29 -20.46 -2.13 5.01
C LYS A 29 -20.94 -3.30 5.89
N PRO A 30 -20.07 -4.13 6.48
CA PRO A 30 -20.50 -5.20 7.39
C PRO A 30 -21.00 -4.75 8.77
N MET A 31 -20.81 -3.49 9.17
CA MET A 31 -21.27 -3.00 10.48
C MET A 31 -22.79 -3.12 10.61
N THR A 32 -23.26 -3.41 11.82
CA THR A 32 -24.70 -3.63 12.07
C THR A 32 -25.41 -2.29 12.25
N PHE A 33 -24.85 -1.40 13.07
CA PHE A 33 -25.50 -0.15 13.44
C PHE A 33 -25.21 0.96 12.43
N GLU A 34 -26.24 1.70 12.06
CA GLU A 34 -26.13 2.79 11.08
C GLU A 34 -25.24 3.93 11.57
N LEU A 35 -25.28 4.23 12.87
CA LEU A 35 -24.44 5.27 13.47
C LEU A 35 -22.94 4.96 13.28
N GLU A 36 -22.52 3.76 13.64
CA GLU A 36 -21.13 3.30 13.48
C GLU A 36 -20.71 3.24 12.01
N ARG A 37 -21.63 2.81 11.13
CA ARG A 37 -21.41 2.81 9.68
C ARG A 37 -21.16 4.23 9.17
N ASN A 38 -21.95 5.20 9.60
CA ASN A 38 -21.81 6.60 9.22
C ASN A 38 -20.50 7.20 9.76
N ASP A 39 -20.13 6.87 10.99
CA ASP A 39 -18.85 7.26 11.59
C ASP A 39 -17.67 6.66 10.81
N CYS A 40 -17.77 5.38 10.42
CA CYS A 40 -16.78 4.71 9.58
C CYS A 40 -16.64 5.38 8.22
N ILE A 41 -17.76 5.69 7.55
CA ILE A 41 -17.77 6.41 6.26
C ILE A 41 -17.12 7.80 6.41
N SER A 42 -17.43 8.51 7.49
CA SER A 42 -16.83 9.81 7.80
C SER A 42 -15.32 9.68 8.00
N LYS A 43 -14.88 8.63 8.70
CA LYS A 43 -13.47 8.35 8.96
C LYS A 43 -12.70 8.10 7.66
N ILE A 44 -13.18 7.22 6.77
CA ILE A 44 -12.45 6.89 5.53
C ILE A 44 -12.36 8.05 4.54
N ARG A 45 -13.26 9.03 4.61
CA ARG A 45 -13.22 10.23 3.75
C ARG A 45 -12.04 11.14 4.06
N ASN A 46 -11.48 11.06 5.27
CA ASN A 46 -10.36 11.90 5.70
C ASN A 46 -9.01 11.45 5.13
N TYR A 47 -8.94 10.27 4.54
CA TYR A 47 -7.70 9.67 4.03
C TYR A 47 -7.84 9.36 2.56
N SER A 48 -6.76 9.45 1.80
CA SER A 48 -6.73 9.19 0.36
C SER A 48 -6.29 7.78 0.02
N HIS A 49 -5.50 7.15 0.89
CA HIS A 49 -4.92 5.82 0.69
C HIS A 49 -5.15 4.90 1.89
N PHE A 50 -5.27 3.61 1.60
CA PHE A 50 -5.33 2.52 2.59
C PHE A 50 -4.56 1.29 2.06
N ASP A 51 -3.56 0.81 2.80
CA ASP A 51 -2.89 -0.46 2.46
C ASP A 51 -3.86 -1.64 2.67
N ASN A 52 -4.01 -2.48 1.64
CA ASN A 52 -4.94 -3.61 1.63
C ASN A 52 -4.63 -4.70 2.67
N ARG A 53 -3.35 -4.92 3.00
CA ARG A 53 -2.96 -5.89 4.04
C ARG A 53 -3.30 -5.31 5.42
N ALA A 54 -3.06 -4.03 5.62
CA ALA A 54 -3.44 -3.33 6.85
C ALA A 54 -4.97 -3.33 7.05
N LEU A 55 -5.74 -3.12 5.98
CA LEU A 55 -7.20 -3.30 5.99
C LEU A 55 -7.59 -4.72 6.40
N GLY A 56 -6.86 -5.74 5.97
CA GLY A 56 -7.04 -7.13 6.38
C GLY A 56 -6.91 -7.32 7.90
N ILE A 57 -5.92 -6.68 8.53
CA ILE A 57 -5.77 -6.68 9.99
C ILE A 57 -6.92 -5.93 10.64
N CYS A 58 -7.26 -4.72 10.18
CA CYS A 58 -8.36 -3.94 10.74
C CYS A 58 -9.69 -4.68 10.67
N LYS A 59 -9.96 -5.40 9.57
CA LYS A 59 -11.17 -6.23 9.42
C LYS A 59 -11.26 -7.34 10.47
N ALA A 60 -10.13 -7.92 10.86
CA ALA A 60 -10.07 -9.04 11.80
C ALA A 60 -10.29 -8.63 13.27
N VAL A 61 -10.30 -7.32 13.55
CA VAL A 61 -10.58 -6.79 14.89
C VAL A 61 -12.04 -7.04 15.27
N THR A 62 -12.29 -7.39 16.52
CA THR A 62 -13.62 -7.84 17.00
C THR A 62 -14.65 -6.71 17.03
N PHE A 63 -14.30 -5.58 17.67
CA PHE A 63 -15.26 -4.49 17.93
C PHE A 63 -15.26 -3.44 16.81
N ASP A 64 -16.45 -3.01 16.38
CA ASP A 64 -16.60 -2.03 15.30
C ASP A 64 -15.94 -0.68 15.63
N SER A 65 -16.00 -0.23 16.89
CA SER A 65 -15.26 0.95 17.37
C SER A 65 -13.74 0.84 17.17
N ASN A 66 -13.17 -0.35 17.42
CA ASN A 66 -11.75 -0.60 17.21
C ASN A 66 -11.41 -0.71 15.72
N LYS A 67 -12.31 -1.22 14.87
CA LYS A 67 -12.14 -1.20 13.40
C LYS A 67 -12.07 0.25 12.88
N ILE A 68 -12.95 1.12 13.38
CA ILE A 68 -12.95 2.56 13.03
C ILE A 68 -11.67 3.23 13.53
N SER A 69 -11.21 2.89 14.73
CA SER A 69 -9.92 3.37 15.25
C SER A 69 -8.75 2.92 14.37
N CYS A 70 -8.74 1.64 13.99
CA CYS A 70 -7.73 1.05 13.11
C CYS A 70 -7.65 1.77 11.76
N LEU A 71 -8.79 2.09 11.15
CA LEU A 71 -8.83 2.92 9.92
C LEU A 71 -8.13 4.28 10.11
N GLY A 72 -8.23 4.88 11.30
CA GLY A 72 -7.51 6.11 11.62
C GLY A 72 -6.00 5.95 11.77
N ILE A 73 -5.55 4.76 12.16
CA ILE A 73 -4.13 4.43 12.32
C ILE A 73 -3.48 4.23 10.95
N ILE A 74 -4.16 3.51 10.05
CA ILE A 74 -3.60 3.07 8.77
C ILE A 74 -3.84 4.05 7.61
N GLY A 75 -4.71 5.05 7.83
CA GLY A 75 -5.07 6.01 6.79
C GLY A 75 -3.86 6.82 6.31
N ASP A 76 -3.69 6.89 4.99
CA ASP A 76 -2.55 7.51 4.32
C ASP A 76 -1.18 6.92 4.73
N LYS A 77 -1.15 5.67 5.20
CA LYS A 77 0.09 4.93 5.45
C LYS A 77 0.27 3.78 4.46
N ALA A 78 1.52 3.55 4.08
CA ALA A 78 1.99 2.35 3.41
C ALA A 78 2.88 1.54 4.37
N TYR A 79 2.85 0.23 4.23
CA TYR A 79 3.58 -0.68 5.10
C TYR A 79 4.52 -1.56 4.27
N GLU A 80 5.72 -1.82 4.78
CA GLU A 80 6.60 -2.80 4.16
C GLU A 80 6.07 -4.23 4.40
N VAL A 81 6.49 -5.20 3.60
CA VAL A 81 6.06 -6.60 3.77
C VAL A 81 6.40 -7.13 5.17
N TRP A 82 7.63 -6.88 5.63
CA TRP A 82 8.11 -7.35 6.92
C TRP A 82 7.42 -6.68 8.12
N ASP A 83 6.99 -5.42 7.98
CA ASP A 83 6.17 -4.74 9.00
C ASP A 83 4.83 -5.48 9.15
N MET A 84 4.18 -5.80 8.03
CA MET A 84 2.88 -6.46 8.03
C MET A 84 2.94 -7.88 8.59
N ASP A 85 4.00 -8.62 8.26
CA ASP A 85 4.24 -9.95 8.81
C ASP A 85 4.48 -9.89 10.32
N THR A 86 5.15 -8.85 10.81
CA THR A 86 5.33 -8.63 12.25
C THR A 86 3.99 -8.33 12.92
N CYS A 87 3.23 -7.37 12.40
CA CYS A 87 1.97 -6.95 13.02
C CYS A 87 0.87 -8.01 12.96
N VAL A 88 0.76 -8.79 11.89
CA VAL A 88 -0.29 -9.82 11.80
C VAL A 88 -0.13 -10.93 12.84
N ASN A 89 1.11 -11.20 13.23
CA ASN A 89 1.51 -12.27 14.16
C ASN A 89 1.44 -11.84 15.64
N GLU A 90 1.12 -10.58 15.95
CA GLU A 90 0.91 -10.16 17.34
C GLU A 90 -0.27 -10.91 17.96
N PRO A 91 -0.15 -11.38 19.22
CA PRO A 91 -1.15 -12.26 19.84
C PRO A 91 -2.45 -11.54 20.26
N PHE A 92 -2.40 -10.23 20.49
CA PHE A 92 -3.52 -9.45 20.98
C PHE A 92 -3.91 -8.35 20.00
N GLU A 93 -5.20 -8.06 19.86
CA GLU A 93 -5.69 -6.99 18.98
C GLU A 93 -5.08 -5.63 19.31
N SER A 94 -4.97 -5.28 20.59
CA SER A 94 -4.31 -4.03 21.01
C SER A 94 -2.87 -3.95 20.50
N ARG A 95 -2.12 -5.06 20.58
CA ARG A 95 -0.74 -5.14 20.09
C ARG A 95 -0.67 -5.05 18.57
N LYS A 96 -1.64 -5.61 17.84
CA LYS A 96 -1.74 -5.42 16.38
C LYS A 96 -1.94 -3.95 16.02
N LEU A 97 -2.81 -3.25 16.75
CA LEU A 97 -3.08 -1.82 16.52
C LEU A 97 -1.87 -0.96 16.89
N ASP A 98 -1.24 -1.23 18.03
CA ASP A 98 -0.01 -0.56 18.46
C ASP A 98 1.10 -0.75 17.41
N CYS A 99 1.25 -1.98 16.89
CA CYS A 99 2.20 -2.30 15.83
C CYS A 99 1.91 -1.50 14.56
N LEU A 100 0.67 -1.49 14.06
CA LEU A 100 0.28 -0.69 12.89
C LEU A 100 0.47 0.82 13.11
N GLN A 101 0.42 1.28 14.35
CA GLN A 101 0.64 2.67 14.70
C GLN A 101 2.13 3.04 14.72
N GLU A 102 2.97 2.17 15.29
CA GLU A 102 4.42 2.32 15.35
C GLU A 102 5.06 2.21 13.96
N PHE A 103 4.58 1.25 13.15
CA PHE A 103 5.04 1.04 11.79
C PHE A 103 4.24 1.83 10.74
N GLY A 104 4.66 1.65 9.49
CA GLY A 104 4.10 2.31 8.34
C GLY A 104 4.70 3.70 8.14
N THR A 105 4.81 4.09 6.88
CA THR A 105 5.27 5.43 6.49
C THR A 105 4.18 6.15 5.73
N ILE A 106 4.21 7.49 5.74
CA ILE A 106 3.25 8.28 4.97
C ILE A 106 3.31 7.81 3.51
N TYR A 107 2.16 7.40 3.01
CA TYR A 107 1.99 7.04 1.61
C TYR A 107 2.30 8.27 0.78
N THR A 108 3.35 8.14 -0.03
CA THR A 108 3.67 9.11 -1.06
C THR A 108 3.46 8.38 -2.38
N PRO A 109 2.58 8.88 -3.28
CA PRO A 109 2.35 8.26 -4.58
C PRO A 109 3.66 8.01 -5.35
N ASP A 110 4.65 8.88 -5.16
CA ASP A 110 5.98 8.78 -5.76
C ASP A 110 6.95 7.79 -5.08
N ARG A 111 6.70 7.31 -3.85
CA ARG A 111 7.60 6.32 -3.19
C ARG A 111 7.50 4.93 -3.81
N HIS A 112 6.38 4.62 -4.45
CA HIS A 112 6.23 3.43 -5.30
C HIS A 112 6.61 3.77 -6.74
N SER A 113 7.56 4.69 -6.92
CA SER A 113 8.26 4.88 -8.19
C SER A 113 8.86 3.54 -8.57
N CYS A 114 8.19 2.87 -9.50
CA CYS A 114 8.75 1.78 -10.24
C CYS A 114 10.21 2.00 -10.54
N VAL A 115 11.01 0.94 -10.37
CA VAL A 115 12.43 1.02 -10.72
C VAL A 115 12.49 1.43 -12.19
N PRO A 116 13.04 2.62 -12.50
CA PRO A 116 13.18 3.08 -13.86
C PRO A 116 13.90 2.01 -14.69
N ARG A 117 13.52 1.85 -15.96
CA ARG A 117 14.03 0.76 -16.81
C ARG A 117 15.56 0.71 -16.85
N ASP A 118 16.21 1.87 -16.89
CA ASP A 118 17.66 2.04 -16.85
C ASP A 118 18.28 1.61 -15.51
N GLU A 119 17.63 1.93 -14.39
CA GLU A 119 18.04 1.44 -13.07
C GLU A 119 17.87 -0.08 -12.98
N ALA A 120 16.76 -0.64 -13.45
CA ALA A 120 16.52 -2.08 -13.44
C ALA A 120 17.56 -2.85 -14.29
N ILE A 121 17.85 -2.36 -15.49
CA ILE A 121 18.91 -2.92 -16.36
C ILE A 121 20.27 -2.84 -15.67
N THR A 122 20.56 -1.74 -14.99
CA THR A 122 21.80 -1.55 -14.25
C THR A 122 21.93 -2.54 -13.09
N GLN A 123 20.88 -2.71 -12.29
CA GLN A 123 20.86 -3.69 -11.19
C GLN A 123 21.04 -5.12 -11.70
N LEU A 124 20.35 -5.51 -12.79
CA LEU A 124 20.51 -6.82 -13.43
C LEU A 124 21.92 -7.04 -13.96
N SER A 125 22.54 -6.02 -14.56
CA SER A 125 23.91 -6.10 -15.08
C SER A 125 24.93 -6.35 -13.97
N TYR A 126 24.76 -5.68 -12.82
CA TYR A 126 25.59 -5.93 -11.65
C TYR A 126 25.37 -7.31 -11.04
N SER A 127 24.11 -7.75 -10.92
CA SER A 127 23.80 -9.12 -10.48
C SER A 127 24.45 -10.18 -11.38
N LEU A 128 24.47 -9.96 -12.71
CA LEU A 128 25.12 -10.89 -13.65
C LEU A 128 26.65 -10.93 -13.44
N LYS A 129 27.27 -9.78 -13.14
CA LYS A 129 28.71 -9.69 -12.85
C LYS A 129 29.04 -10.39 -11.54
N ASP A 130 28.24 -10.19 -10.50
CA ASP A 130 28.42 -10.80 -9.19
C ASP A 130 28.23 -12.32 -9.26
N LEU A 131 27.24 -12.79 -10.03
CA LEU A 131 27.01 -14.21 -10.30
C LEU A 131 28.24 -14.86 -10.98
N ARG A 132 28.81 -14.19 -11.99
CA ARG A 132 30.03 -14.67 -12.69
C ARG A 132 31.26 -14.69 -11.77
N ALA A 133 31.31 -13.83 -10.77
CA ALA A 133 32.36 -13.79 -9.77
C ALA A 133 32.14 -14.77 -8.60
N GLY A 134 31.01 -15.52 -8.60
CA GLY A 134 30.66 -16.44 -7.52
C GLY A 134 30.11 -15.75 -6.26
N ASN A 135 29.79 -14.45 -6.33
CA ASN A 135 29.24 -13.68 -5.23
C ASN A 135 27.71 -13.82 -5.16
N LEU A 136 27.26 -15.01 -4.77
CA LEU A 136 25.85 -15.38 -4.77
C LEU A 136 25.02 -14.58 -3.77
N GLY A 137 25.56 -14.26 -2.59
CA GLY A 137 24.83 -13.51 -1.55
C GLY A 137 24.49 -12.08 -1.98
N SER A 138 25.43 -11.39 -2.64
CA SER A 138 25.18 -10.02 -3.14
C SER A 138 24.20 -10.03 -4.31
N THR A 139 24.26 -11.07 -5.14
CA THR A 139 23.34 -11.28 -6.27
C THR A 139 21.91 -11.47 -5.76
N ASP A 140 21.72 -12.37 -4.78
CA ASP A 140 20.43 -12.67 -4.19
C ASP A 140 19.78 -11.45 -3.55
N GLN A 141 20.54 -10.70 -2.73
CA GLN A 141 20.04 -9.48 -2.09
C GLN A 141 19.62 -8.42 -3.12
N ARG A 142 20.39 -8.25 -4.20
CA ARG A 142 20.13 -7.25 -5.23
C ARG A 142 18.91 -7.61 -6.08
N LEU A 143 18.77 -8.88 -6.45
CA LEU A 143 17.62 -9.36 -7.23
C LEU A 143 16.34 -9.34 -6.40
N SER A 144 16.39 -9.74 -5.13
CA SER A 144 15.23 -9.72 -4.23
C SER A 144 14.67 -8.30 -4.06
N LYS A 145 15.55 -7.31 -3.81
CA LYS A 145 15.15 -5.88 -3.74
C LYS A 145 14.59 -5.35 -5.06
N LEU A 146 15.15 -5.80 -6.19
CA LEU A 146 14.65 -5.39 -7.51
C LEU A 146 13.27 -5.99 -7.79
N LEU A 147 13.06 -7.25 -7.42
CA LEU A 147 11.79 -7.96 -7.60
C LEU A 147 10.68 -7.36 -6.75
N GLU A 148 10.96 -7.09 -5.46
CA GLU A 148 10.03 -6.42 -4.54
C GLU A 148 9.50 -5.11 -5.13
N LYS A 149 10.40 -4.25 -5.63
CA LYS A 149 10.03 -2.98 -6.25
C LYS A 149 9.37 -3.11 -7.63
N PHE A 150 9.54 -4.24 -8.34
CA PHE A 150 8.94 -4.46 -9.65
C PHE A 150 7.54 -5.09 -9.54
N THR A 151 7.30 -5.93 -8.54
CA THR A 151 5.96 -6.49 -8.27
C THR A 151 4.94 -5.42 -7.91
N ASP A 152 5.39 -4.34 -7.27
CA ASP A 152 4.54 -3.22 -6.87
C ASP A 152 4.15 -2.28 -8.05
N CYS A 153 4.68 -2.54 -9.25
CA CYS A 153 4.40 -1.76 -10.48
C CYS A 153 3.31 -2.30 -11.39
N ASN A 154 2.92 -3.56 -11.21
CA ASN A 154 1.97 -4.25 -12.09
C ASN A 154 0.59 -4.48 -11.44
N ARG A 155 0.30 -3.76 -10.35
CA ARG A 155 -1.02 -3.71 -9.70
C ARG A 155 -1.66 -2.34 -9.88
#